data_AF-A0A4C1VN19-F1
#
_entry.id   AF-A0A4C1VN19-F1
#
_cell.length_a   1.000
_cell.length_b   1.000
_cell.length_c   1.000
_cell.angle_alpha   90.00
_cell.angle_beta   90.00
_cell.angle_gamma   90.00
#
_symmetry.space_group_name_H-M   'P 1'
#
loop_
_entity.id
_entity.type
_entity.pdbx_description
1 polymer ?
#
loop_
_entity_poly.entity_id
_entity_poly.type
_entity_poly.pdbx_seq_one_letter_code
_entity_poly.pdbx_strand_id
1 'polypeptide(L)'
;MIFYVFKSSLSLQDCTARLQNAFGREAPRLSTVRQWYAEFDRGRVSLRDEIREGRPSAAITEENVATVRQLIEENRISPMKSFEDIWGLVRAEFKKSYINI
;
A
#
# COMPACT_ATOMS: atom_id res chain seq x y z
N MET A 1 13.51 -3.60 -18.53
CA MET A 1 14.51 -4.69 -18.69
C MET A 1 13.88 -6.09 -18.51
N ILE A 2 13.28 -6.42 -17.36
CA ILE A 2 12.71 -7.77 -17.09
C ILE A 2 11.64 -8.16 -18.12
N PHE A 3 10.72 -7.26 -18.45
CA PHE A 3 9.67 -7.50 -19.46
C PHE A 3 10.21 -7.87 -20.85
N TYR A 4 11.29 -7.21 -21.30
CA TYR A 4 11.94 -7.53 -22.57
C TYR A 4 12.54 -8.94 -22.54
N VAL A 5 13.20 -9.31 -21.45
CA VAL A 5 13.81 -10.63 -21.26
C VAL A 5 12.72 -11.72 -21.22
N PHE A 6 11.62 -11.46 -20.53
CA PHE A 6 10.44 -12.33 -20.53
C PHE A 6 9.87 -12.53 -21.93
N LYS A 7 9.69 -11.45 -22.71
CA LYS A 7 9.26 -11.51 -24.12
C LYS A 7 10.23 -12.25 -25.04
N SER A 8 11.50 -12.31 -24.66
CA SER A 8 12.54 -13.07 -25.38
C SER A 8 12.56 -14.56 -24.98
N SER A 9 11.56 -15.03 -24.23
CA SER A 9 11.40 -16.43 -23.76
C SER A 9 12.60 -16.97 -22.97
N LEU A 10 13.37 -16.10 -22.33
CA LEU A 10 14.48 -16.49 -21.48
C LEU A 10 13.99 -16.96 -20.11
N SER A 11 14.66 -17.98 -19.59
CA SER A 11 14.34 -18.51 -18.27
C SER A 11 14.58 -17.47 -17.17
N LEU A 12 13.93 -17.68 -16.03
CA LEU A 12 14.13 -16.84 -14.85
C LEU A 12 15.60 -16.84 -14.37
N GLN A 13 16.30 -17.97 -14.51
CA GLN A 13 17.72 -18.08 -14.15
C GLN A 13 18.58 -17.23 -15.09
N ASP A 14 18.35 -17.32 -16.41
CA ASP A 14 19.08 -16.53 -17.39
C ASP A 14 18.81 -15.03 -17.23
N CYS A 15 17.55 -14.66 -16.94
CA CYS A 15 17.19 -13.30 -16.64
C CYS A 15 17.96 -12.77 -15.42
N THR A 16 17.98 -13.54 -14.34
CA THR A 16 18.69 -13.15 -13.11
C THR A 16 20.18 -13.03 -13.34
N ALA A 17 20.80 -13.98 -14.05
CA ALA A 17 22.22 -13.93 -14.39
C ALA A 17 22.55 -12.71 -15.26
N ARG A 18 21.71 -12.40 -16.26
CA ARG A 18 21.89 -11.20 -17.09
C ARG A 18 21.76 -9.90 -16.31
N LEU A 19 20.77 -9.81 -15.41
CA LEU A 19 20.62 -8.64 -14.54
C LEU A 19 21.79 -8.50 -13.58
N GLN A 20 22.28 -9.60 -13.02
CA GLN A 20 23.43 -9.63 -12.13
C GLN A 20 24.71 -9.19 -12.84
N ASN A 21 24.92 -9.65 -14.08
CA ASN A 21 26.07 -9.24 -14.89
C ASN A 21 26.00 -7.76 -15.30
N ALA A 22 24.81 -7.22 -15.56
CA ALA A 22 24.65 -5.83 -15.99
C ALA A 22 24.69 -4.82 -14.82
N PHE A 23 24.09 -5.16 -13.67
CA PHE A 23 23.85 -4.22 -12.57
C PHE A 23 24.54 -4.61 -11.25
N GLY A 24 25.17 -5.77 -11.17
CA GLY A 24 25.92 -6.19 -9.98
C GLY A 24 25.07 -6.15 -8.71
N ARG A 25 25.49 -5.34 -7.73
CA ARG A 25 24.79 -5.22 -6.43
C ARG A 25 23.46 -4.47 -6.52
N GLU A 26 23.26 -3.68 -7.56
CA GLU A 26 22.02 -2.93 -7.82
C GLU A 26 21.01 -3.78 -8.60
N ALA A 27 21.37 -5.00 -8.99
CA ALA A 27 20.47 -5.91 -9.67
C ALA A 27 19.24 -6.24 -8.80
N PRO A 28 18.03 -6.34 -9.41
CA PRO A 28 16.87 -6.85 -8.72
C PRO A 28 17.13 -8.25 -8.15
N ARG A 29 16.66 -8.48 -6.92
CA ARG A 29 16.76 -9.80 -6.29
C ARG A 29 15.95 -10.84 -7.07
N LEU A 30 16.33 -12.10 -6.96
CA LEU A 30 15.63 -13.24 -7.57
C LEU A 30 14.12 -13.25 -7.27
N SER A 31 13.74 -12.88 -6.04
CA SER A 31 12.33 -12.78 -5.63
C SER A 31 11.55 -11.75 -6.44
N THR A 32 12.15 -10.58 -6.70
CA THR A 32 11.56 -9.53 -7.53
C THR A 32 11.41 -9.99 -8.96
N VAL A 33 12.43 -10.64 -9.54
CA VAL A 33 12.36 -11.21 -10.91
C VAL A 33 11.24 -12.25 -11.02
N ARG A 34 11.11 -13.13 -10.02
CA ARG A 34 10.05 -14.14 -9.96
C ARG A 34 8.65 -13.54 -9.89
N GLN A 35 8.47 -12.53 -9.06
CA GLN A 35 7.18 -11.83 -8.96
C GLN A 35 6.79 -11.23 -10.31
N TRP A 36 7.72 -10.53 -10.98
CA TRP A 36 7.44 -9.95 -12.29
C TRP A 36 7.13 -11.01 -13.36
N TYR A 37 7.85 -12.13 -13.40
CA TYR A 37 7.54 -13.23 -14.32
C TYR A 37 6.12 -13.77 -14.10
N ALA A 38 5.70 -13.99 -12.84
CA ALA A 38 4.35 -14.43 -12.53
C ALA A 38 3.28 -13.40 -12.95
N GLU A 39 3.55 -12.11 -12.79
CA GLU A 39 2.65 -11.05 -13.25
C GLU A 39 2.54 -11.01 -14.78
N PHE A 40 3.64 -11.22 -15.50
CA PHE A 40 3.62 -11.28 -16.95
C PHE A 40 2.92 -12.53 -17.48
N ASP A 41 3.08 -13.68 -16.82
CA ASP A 41 2.31 -14.90 -17.11
C ASP A 41 0.81 -14.70 -16.88
N ARG A 42 0.42 -13.88 -15.89
CA ARG A 42 -0.96 -13.45 -15.65
C ARG A 42 -1.50 -12.45 -16.69
N GLY A 43 -0.69 -12.08 -17.69
CA GLY A 43 -1.10 -11.19 -18.77
C GLY A 43 -0.87 -9.71 -18.49
N ARG A 44 -0.14 -9.34 -17.43
CA ARG A 44 0.23 -7.93 -17.20
C ARG A 44 1.19 -7.45 -18.29
N VAL A 45 0.80 -6.40 -19.01
CA VAL A 45 1.65 -5.75 -20.04
C VAL A 45 2.12 -4.36 -19.60
N SER A 46 1.45 -3.77 -18.61
CA SER A 46 1.81 -2.45 -18.08
C SER A 46 3.11 -2.52 -17.28
N LEU A 47 4.07 -1.66 -17.66
CA LEU A 47 5.31 -1.40 -16.93
C LEU A 47 5.15 -0.31 -15.86
N ARG A 48 3.99 0.34 -15.79
CA ARG A 48 3.73 1.35 -14.77
C ARG A 48 3.48 0.66 -13.44
N ASP A 49 4.01 1.25 -12.38
CA ASP A 49 3.61 0.91 -11.03
C ASP A 49 2.10 1.10 -10.89
N GLU A 50 1.47 0.18 -10.18
CA GLU A 50 0.09 0.41 -9.74
C GLU A 50 0.07 1.60 -8.80
N ILE A 51 -1.05 2.31 -8.78
CA ILE A 51 -1.27 3.37 -7.80
C ILE A 51 -1.15 2.72 -6.43
N ARG A 52 -0.07 3.04 -5.73
CA ARG A 52 0.11 2.59 -4.35
C ARG A 52 -0.85 3.41 -3.53
N GLU A 53 -1.95 2.81 -3.12
CA GLU A 53 -2.79 3.39 -2.10
C GLU A 53 -1.93 3.51 -0.83
N GLY A 54 -1.54 4.74 -0.51
CA GLY A 54 -1.01 5.06 0.81
C GLY A 54 -2.11 4.91 1.85
N ARG A 55 -1.77 5.11 3.14
CA ARG A 55 -2.80 5.26 4.17
C ARG A 55 -3.73 6.39 3.73
N PRO A 56 -5.04 6.16 3.56
CA PRO A 56 -5.95 7.22 3.12
C PRO A 56 -5.92 8.37 4.13
N SER A 57 -5.58 9.57 3.65
CA SER A 57 -5.72 10.82 4.39
C SER A 57 -7.20 11.23 4.53
N ALA A 58 -8.13 10.44 3.98
CA ALA A 58 -9.58 10.61 4.08
C ALA A 58 -10.11 10.54 5.53
N ALA A 59 -9.26 10.16 6.48
CA ALA A 59 -9.55 10.27 7.91
C ALA A 59 -9.56 11.73 8.42
N ILE A 60 -9.03 12.70 7.66
CA ILE A 60 -8.97 14.11 8.08
C ILE A 60 -9.90 14.92 7.17
N THR A 61 -11.20 14.74 7.34
CA THR A 61 -12.20 15.67 6.79
C THR A 61 -12.56 16.71 7.85
N GLU A 62 -12.96 17.91 7.42
CA GLU A 62 -13.41 18.97 8.34
C GLU A 62 -14.55 18.48 9.24
N GLU A 63 -15.43 17.63 8.69
CA GLU A 63 -16.51 16.96 9.42
C GLU A 63 -15.97 16.04 10.53
N ASN A 64 -15.04 15.14 10.21
CA ASN A 64 -14.44 14.25 11.22
C ASN A 64 -13.66 15.02 12.29
N VAL A 65 -13.01 16.12 11.91
CA VAL A 65 -12.32 17.02 12.86
C VAL A 65 -13.32 17.73 13.78
N ALA A 66 -14.45 18.21 13.23
CA ALA A 66 -15.51 18.83 14.01
C ALA A 66 -16.16 17.83 14.98
N THR A 67 -16.45 16.61 14.53
CA THR A 67 -17.01 15.54 15.38
C THR A 67 -16.07 15.19 16.53
N VAL A 68 -14.76 15.05 16.27
CA VAL A 68 -13.77 14.77 17.33
C VAL A 68 -13.66 15.93 18.33
N ARG A 69 -13.67 17.19 17.85
CA ARG A 69 -13.66 18.37 18.72
C ARG A 69 -14.88 18.42 19.63
N GLN A 70 -16.07 18.15 19.08
CA GLN A 70 -17.32 18.11 19.85
C GLN A 70 -17.29 17.00 20.91
N LEU A 71 -16.78 15.81 20.57
CA LEU A 71 -16.63 14.70 21.53
C LEU A 71 -15.70 15.05 22.70
N ILE A 72 -14.62 15.80 22.43
CA ILE A 72 -13.68 16.27 23.45
C ILE A 72 -14.31 17.35 24.34
N GLU A 73 -15.11 18.25 23.76
CA GLU A 73 -15.80 19.31 24.51
C GLU A 73 -16.94 18.78 25.39
N GLU A 74 -17.72 17.82 24.89
CA GLU A 74 -18.82 17.18 25.63
C GLU A 74 -18.29 16.26 26.74
N ASN A 75 -17.17 15.57 26.53
CA ASN A 75 -16.53 14.70 27.52
C ASN A 75 -15.37 15.41 28.23
N ARG A 76 -15.66 16.32 29.18
CA ARG A 76 -14.68 16.87 30.14
C ARG A 76 -14.10 15.80 31.10
N ILE A 77 -13.58 14.68 30.59
CA ILE A 77 -13.20 13.50 31.36
C ILE A 77 -11.71 13.18 31.17
N SER A 78 -11.03 12.94 32.30
CA SER A 78 -9.59 12.75 32.49
C SER A 78 -8.90 11.86 31.44
N PRO A 79 -7.61 12.14 31.08
CA PRO A 79 -7.01 11.83 29.78
C PRO A 79 -6.84 10.35 29.41
N MET A 80 -6.92 9.41 30.36
CA MET A 80 -6.41 8.05 30.15
C MET A 80 -7.48 7.00 29.82
N LYS A 81 -8.65 7.03 30.49
CA LYS A 81 -9.77 6.10 30.20
C LYS A 81 -10.59 6.56 28.99
N SER A 82 -10.70 7.88 28.83
CA SER A 82 -11.41 8.55 27.74
C SER A 82 -10.76 8.30 26.37
N PHE A 83 -9.43 8.10 26.31
CA PHE A 83 -8.75 7.89 25.02
C PHE A 83 -9.24 6.61 24.33
N GLU A 84 -9.39 5.49 25.04
CA GLU A 84 -9.85 4.25 24.41
C GLU A 84 -11.31 4.33 23.97
N ASP A 85 -12.16 5.00 24.74
CA ASP A 85 -13.58 5.21 24.40
C ASP A 85 -13.73 6.15 23.20
N ILE A 86 -13.04 7.28 23.20
CA ILE A 86 -13.00 8.23 22.08
C ILE A 86 -12.39 7.55 20.85
N TRP A 87 -11.28 6.82 21.01
CA TRP A 87 -10.63 6.12 19.91
C TRP A 87 -11.51 5.02 19.33
N GLY A 88 -12.27 4.31 20.18
CA GLY A 88 -13.26 3.32 19.76
C GLY A 88 -14.37 3.92 18.90
N LEU A 89 -14.92 5.07 19.33
CA LEU A 89 -15.95 5.81 18.59
C LEU A 89 -15.41 6.38 17.27
N VAL A 90 -14.25 7.02 17.31
CA VAL A 90 -13.56 7.58 16.14
C VAL A 90 -13.24 6.49 15.12
N ARG A 91 -12.75 5.33 15.58
CA ARG A 91 -12.49 4.17 14.73
C ARG A 91 -13.76 3.60 14.10
N ALA A 92 -14.88 3.58 14.83
CA ALA A 92 -16.17 3.15 14.30
C ALA A 92 -16.68 4.10 13.21
N GLU A 93 -16.54 5.41 13.40
CA GLU A 93 -16.94 6.42 12.42
C GLU A 93 -16.06 6.38 11.17
N PHE A 94 -14.73 6.27 11.33
CA PHE A 94 -13.83 6.08 10.20
C PHE A 94 -14.16 4.82 9.40
N LYS A 95 -14.53 3.72 10.07
CA LYS A 95 -14.88 2.47 9.37
C LYS A 95 -16.11 2.63 8.48
N LYS A 96 -17.07 3.50 8.82
CA LYS A 96 -18.23 3.80 7.96
C LYS A 96 -17.83 4.51 6.66
N SER A 97 -16.86 5.42 6.71
CA SER A 97 -16.33 6.10 5.52
C SER A 97 -15.61 5.15 4.54
N TYR A 98 -15.13 4.00 5.02
CA TYR A 98 -14.45 2.99 4.18
C TYR A 98 -15.41 1.95 3.56
N ILE A 99 -16.65 1.84 4.04
CA ILE A 99 -17.62 0.82 3.59
C ILE A 99 -18.53 1.36 2.45
N ASN A 100 -18.47 2.66 2.15
CA ASN A 100 -19.24 3.29 1.07
C ASN A 100 -18.47 3.43 -0.27
N ILE A 101 -17.52 2.53 -0.55
CA ILE A 101 -16.90 2.34 -1.88
C ILE A 101 -17.17 0.92 -2.36
#